data_AF-A0A519WKE0-F1
#
_entry.id   AF-A0A519WKE0-F1
#
_cell.length_a   1.000
_cell.length_b   1.000
_cell.length_c   1.000
_cell.angle_alpha   90.00
_cell.angle_beta   90.00
_cell.angle_gamma   90.00
#
_symmetry.space_group_name_H-M   'P 1'
#
loop_
_entity.id
_entity.type
_entity.pdbx_description
1 polymer ?
#
loop_
_entity_poly.entity_id
_entity_poly.type
_entity_poly.pdbx_seq_one_letter_code
_entity_poly.pdbx_strand_id
1 'polypeptide(L)'
;MLDIDDYQRRAQLTDLNRTEGDKGLIIALLGLAGEAGELLTEYKKQLRDGQSHQLFRERVTEELGDLLWYMASVAHKYDLSLSDIAEQNLRKNYDRWGERSGAAMLRTAYDCL
;
A
#
# COMPACT_ATOMS: atom_id res chain seq x y z
N MET A 1 10.65 -15.31 -6.84
CA MET A 1 10.14 -14.53 -5.69
C MET A 1 9.34 -13.37 -6.28
N LEU A 2 8.21 -13.00 -5.70
CA LEU A 2 7.41 -11.86 -6.16
C LEU A 2 8.08 -10.56 -5.69
N ASP A 3 8.42 -9.65 -6.61
CA ASP A 3 8.82 -8.28 -6.27
C ASP A 3 7.63 -7.31 -6.42
N ILE A 4 7.80 -6.06 -5.97
CA ILE A 4 6.69 -5.10 -5.88
C ILE A 4 6.22 -4.60 -7.25
N ASP A 5 7.11 -4.57 -8.24
CA ASP A 5 6.76 -4.17 -9.61
C ASP A 5 6.09 -5.33 -10.36
N ASP A 6 6.51 -6.56 -10.08
CA ASP A 6 5.84 -7.77 -10.56
C ASP A 6 4.45 -7.91 -9.95
N TYR A 7 4.29 -7.58 -8.66
CA TYR A 7 2.97 -7.44 -8.06
C TYR A 7 2.14 -6.38 -8.79
N GLN A 8 2.67 -5.17 -8.99
CA GLN A 8 1.95 -4.08 -9.68
C GLN A 8 1.49 -4.52 -11.08
N ARG A 9 2.37 -5.14 -11.87
CA ARG A 9 2.04 -5.66 -13.21
C ARG A 9 0.91 -6.69 -13.16
N ARG A 10 0.98 -7.65 -12.22
CA ARG A 10 -0.05 -8.68 -12.07
C ARG A 10 -1.39 -8.09 -11.59
N ALA A 11 -1.35 -7.09 -10.70
CA ALA A 11 -2.55 -6.40 -10.24
C ALA A 11 -3.30 -5.75 -11.42
N GLN A 12 -2.59 -5.15 -12.38
CA GLN A 12 -3.22 -4.58 -13.58
C GLN A 12 -3.95 -5.62 -14.44
N LEU A 13 -3.51 -6.87 -14.45
CA LEU A 13 -4.21 -7.93 -15.20
C LEU A 13 -5.61 -8.22 -14.62
N THR A 14 -5.84 -7.85 -13.37
CA THR A 14 -7.13 -8.01 -12.67
C THR A 14 -7.96 -6.73 -12.63
N ASP A 15 -7.43 -5.60 -13.11
CA ASP A 15 -8.22 -4.36 -13.24
C ASP A 15 -9.18 -4.48 -14.43
N LEU A 16 -10.38 -5.00 -14.15
CA LEU A 16 -11.46 -5.11 -15.13
C LEU A 16 -12.11 -3.74 -15.41
N ASN A 17 -11.86 -2.73 -14.57
CA ASN A 17 -12.33 -1.37 -14.78
C ASN A 17 -11.42 -0.67 -15.79
N ARG A 18 -11.59 -1.02 -17.07
CA ARG A 18 -11.02 -0.33 -18.25
C ARG A 18 -11.57 1.08 -18.46
N THR A 19 -12.08 1.70 -17.42
CA THR A 19 -12.51 3.09 -17.48
C THR A 19 -11.24 3.92 -17.55
N GLU A 20 -10.94 4.42 -18.74
CA GLU A 20 -9.76 5.26 -18.96
C GLU A 20 -9.98 6.69 -18.44
N GLY A 21 -8.87 7.39 -18.21
CA GLY A 21 -8.84 8.79 -17.80
C GLY A 21 -9.38 9.04 -16.39
N ASP A 22 -9.83 10.28 -16.15
CA ASP A 22 -10.20 10.80 -14.83
C ASP A 22 -11.21 9.93 -14.07
N LYS A 23 -12.13 9.29 -14.81
CA LYS A 23 -13.15 8.42 -14.21
C LYS A 23 -12.57 7.11 -13.67
N GLY A 24 -11.58 6.52 -14.34
CA GLY A 24 -10.88 5.35 -13.80
C GLY A 24 -10.05 5.69 -12.57
N LEU A 25 -9.39 6.84 -12.63
CA LEU A 25 -8.59 7.34 -11.52
C LEU A 25 -9.44 7.61 -10.26
N ILE A 26 -10.58 8.30 -10.41
CA ILE A 26 -11.44 8.58 -9.25
C ILE A 26 -12.02 7.29 -8.64
N ILE A 27 -12.34 6.28 -9.46
CA ILE A 27 -12.77 4.97 -8.96
C ILE A 27 -11.67 4.31 -8.13
N ALA A 28 -10.42 4.32 -8.61
CA ALA A 28 -9.29 3.75 -7.87
C ALA A 28 -9.02 4.49 -6.55
N LEU A 29 -9.10 5.83 -6.56
CA LEU A 29 -8.92 6.65 -5.36
C LEU A 29 -10.05 6.44 -4.34
N LEU A 30 -11.29 6.33 -4.80
CA LEU A 30 -12.45 6.04 -3.94
C LEU A 30 -12.35 4.64 -3.34
N GLY A 31 -11.91 3.66 -4.13
CA GLY A 31 -11.63 2.30 -3.65
C GLY A 31 -10.59 2.29 -2.54
N LEU A 32 -9.44 2.95 -2.77
CA LEU A 32 -8.40 3.10 -1.75
C LEU A 32 -8.92 3.68 -0.42
N ALA A 33 -9.77 4.71 -0.50
CA ALA A 33 -10.40 5.30 0.68
C ALA A 33 -11.42 4.36 1.35
N GLY A 34 -12.15 3.57 0.55
CA GLY A 34 -13.08 2.54 1.00
C GLY A 34 -12.40 1.48 1.85
N GLU A 35 -11.32 0.87 1.35
CA GLU A 35 -10.61 -0.21 2.07
C GLU A 35 -9.92 0.30 3.34
N ALA A 36 -9.46 1.55 3.34
CA ALA A 36 -9.01 2.19 4.58
C ALA A 36 -10.13 2.30 5.62
N GLY A 37 -11.36 2.58 5.18
CA GLY A 37 -12.55 2.64 6.03
C GLY A 37 -13.00 1.27 6.56
N GLU A 38 -12.88 0.22 5.75
CA GLU A 38 -13.15 -1.16 6.16
C GLU A 38 -12.10 -1.65 7.17
N LEU A 39 -10.81 -1.37 6.93
CA LEU A 39 -9.75 -1.64 7.91
C LEU A 39 -10.02 -0.99 9.28
N LEU A 40 -10.48 0.27 9.28
CA LEU A 40 -10.90 0.97 10.50
C LEU A 40 -12.12 0.31 11.16
N THR A 41 -13.06 -0.20 10.36
CA THR A 41 -14.24 -0.91 10.85
C THR A 41 -13.85 -2.23 11.52
N GLU A 42 -12.91 -2.98 10.96
CA GLU A 42 -12.37 -4.21 11.55
C GLU A 42 -11.61 -3.93 12.84
N TYR A 43 -10.80 -2.87 12.86
CA TYR A 43 -10.11 -2.45 14.09
C TYR A 43 -11.10 -2.04 15.20
N LYS A 44 -12.17 -1.33 14.85
CA LYS A 44 -13.24 -0.98 15.79
C LYS A 44 -13.93 -2.22 16.36
N LYS A 45 -14.21 -3.25 15.54
CA LYS A 45 -14.75 -4.53 16.01
C LYS A 45 -13.80 -5.20 16.99
N GLN A 46 -12.50 -5.24 16.68
CA GLN A 46 -11.46 -5.77 17.58
C GLN A 46 -11.42 -5.05 18.94
N LEU A 47 -11.58 -3.72 18.97
CA LEU A 47 -11.63 -2.96 20.22
C LEU A 47 -12.89 -3.25 21.05
N ARG A 48 -14.04 -3.48 20.39
CA ARG A 48 -15.32 -3.78 21.05
C ARG A 48 -15.35 -5.21 21.59
N ASP A 49 -14.91 -6.16 20.78
CA ASP A 49 -15.14 -7.60 20.98
C ASP A 49 -13.90 -8.32 21.54
N GLY A 50 -12.73 -7.68 21.52
CA GLY A 50 -11.50 -8.23 22.05
C GLY A 50 -11.11 -9.56 21.40
N GLN A 51 -10.68 -10.53 22.21
CA GLN A 51 -10.23 -11.85 21.72
C GLN A 51 -11.35 -12.69 21.06
N SER A 52 -12.60 -12.25 21.13
CA SER A 52 -13.71 -12.94 20.45
C SER A 52 -13.78 -12.65 18.95
N HIS A 53 -13.05 -11.63 18.45
CA HIS A 53 -12.92 -11.36 17.01
C HIS A 53 -11.87 -12.26 16.35
N GLN A 54 -12.18 -13.55 16.23
CA GLN A 54 -11.23 -14.58 15.77
C GLN A 54 -10.70 -14.35 14.35
N LEU A 55 -11.46 -13.66 13.50
CA LEU A 55 -11.10 -13.40 12.11
C LEU A 55 -10.36 -12.08 11.90
N PHE A 56 -10.06 -11.33 12.96
CA PHE A 56 -9.47 -9.99 12.85
C PHE A 56 -8.22 -9.95 11.97
N ARG A 57 -7.29 -10.91 12.18
CA ARG A 57 -6.04 -10.95 11.42
C ARG A 57 -6.27 -11.24 9.94
N GLU A 58 -7.20 -12.14 9.63
CA GLU A 58 -7.55 -12.49 8.25
C GLU A 58 -8.14 -11.28 7.53
N ARG A 59 -9.08 -10.59 8.18
CA ARG A 59 -9.67 -9.35 7.66
C ARG A 59 -8.64 -8.24 7.48
N VAL A 60 -7.78 -7.99 8.46
CA VAL A 60 -6.68 -7.03 8.30
C VAL A 60 -5.78 -7.38 7.12
N THR A 61 -5.53 -8.66 6.87
CA THR A 61 -4.71 -9.10 5.72
C THR A 61 -5.42 -8.83 4.40
N GLU A 62 -6.72 -9.08 4.33
CA GLU A 62 -7.59 -8.79 3.19
C GLU A 62 -7.59 -7.29 2.87
N GLU A 63 -7.94 -6.44 3.84
CA GLU A 63 -8.03 -4.99 3.65
C GLU A 63 -6.67 -4.36 3.28
N LEU A 64 -5.56 -4.84 3.87
CA LEU A 64 -4.22 -4.39 3.48
C LEU A 64 -3.84 -4.84 2.06
N GLY A 65 -4.33 -6.02 1.64
CA GLY A 65 -4.16 -6.52 0.28
C GLY A 65 -4.91 -5.66 -0.74
N ASP A 66 -6.14 -5.28 -0.44
CA ASP A 66 -6.96 -4.44 -1.30
C ASP A 66 -6.45 -2.99 -1.35
N LEU A 67 -5.98 -2.46 -0.22
CA LEU A 67 -5.23 -1.19 -0.18
C LEU A 67 -4.00 -1.25 -1.09
N LEU A 68 -3.24 -2.34 -1.05
CA LEU A 68 -2.07 -2.51 -1.91
C LEU A 68 -2.46 -2.61 -3.40
N TRP A 69 -3.56 -3.28 -3.70
CA TRP A 69 -4.10 -3.39 -5.06
C TRP A 69 -4.51 -2.01 -5.61
N TYR A 70 -5.24 -1.22 -4.83
CA TYR A 70 -5.61 0.13 -5.23
C TYR A 70 -4.42 1.07 -5.34
N MET A 71 -3.41 0.97 -4.46
CA MET A 71 -2.15 1.72 -4.62
C MET A 71 -1.45 1.36 -5.95
N ALA A 72 -1.40 0.08 -6.31
CA ALA A 72 -0.85 -0.36 -7.58
C ALA A 72 -1.63 0.19 -8.78
N SER A 73 -2.97 0.18 -8.72
CA SER A 73 -3.84 0.74 -9.76
C SER A 73 -3.65 2.26 -9.91
N VAL A 74 -3.61 3.01 -8.81
CA VAL A 74 -3.35 4.46 -8.84
C VAL A 74 -1.96 4.76 -9.40
N ALA A 75 -0.92 4.05 -8.95
CA ALA A 75 0.45 4.22 -9.46
C ALA A 75 0.49 3.97 -10.97
N HIS A 76 -0.14 2.89 -11.46
CA HIS A 76 -0.21 2.60 -12.88
C HIS A 76 -0.90 3.71 -13.70
N LYS A 77 -2.02 4.25 -13.22
CA LYS A 77 -2.76 5.32 -13.91
C LYS A 77 -1.98 6.64 -13.99
N TYR A 78 -0.97 6.83 -13.14
CA TYR A 78 -0.03 7.97 -13.19
C TYR A 78 1.32 7.63 -13.85
N ASP A 79 1.46 6.44 -14.44
CA ASP A 79 2.72 5.95 -15.02
C ASP A 79 3.89 5.93 -14.01
N LEU A 80 3.59 5.53 -12.77
CA LEU A 80 4.55 5.42 -11.66
C LEU A 80 4.84 3.96 -11.33
N SER A 81 6.07 3.69 -10.92
CA SER A 81 6.50 2.40 -10.37
C SER A 81 6.33 2.34 -8.86
N LEU A 82 5.81 1.22 -8.32
CA LEU A 82 5.75 1.01 -6.88
C LEU A 82 7.15 0.91 -6.24
N SER A 83 8.15 0.35 -6.93
CA SER A 83 9.54 0.34 -6.45
C SER A 83 10.07 1.75 -6.23
N ASP A 84 9.92 2.65 -7.22
CA ASP A 84 10.33 4.05 -7.11
C ASP A 84 9.61 4.77 -5.98
N ILE A 85 8.29 4.57 -5.85
CA ILE A 85 7.50 5.15 -4.74
C ILE A 85 8.04 4.66 -3.39
N ALA A 86 8.32 3.37 -3.26
CA ALA A 86 8.84 2.77 -2.03
C ALA A 86 10.24 3.29 -1.69
N GLU A 87 11.16 3.32 -2.67
CA GLU A 87 12.52 3.83 -2.48
C GLU A 87 12.52 5.30 -2.06
N GLN A 88 11.75 6.15 -2.74
CA GLN A 88 11.62 7.57 -2.39
C GLN A 88 11.02 7.75 -0.98
N ASN A 89 10.04 6.93 -0.60
CA ASN A 89 9.46 6.97 0.73
C ASN A 89 10.47 6.61 1.82
N LEU A 90 11.28 5.56 1.59
CA LEU A 90 12.33 5.13 2.51
C LEU A 90 13.42 6.19 2.67
N ARG A 91 13.91 6.76 1.57
CA ARG A 91 14.89 7.87 1.60
C ARG A 91 14.36 9.06 2.41
N LYS A 92 13.15 9.53 2.09
CA LYS A 92 12.49 10.64 2.80
C LYS A 92 12.32 10.38 4.31
N ASN A 93 11.90 9.16 4.69
CA ASN A 93 11.71 8.82 6.10
C ASN A 93 13.04 8.69 6.85
N TYR A 94 14.07 8.19 6.17
CA TYR A 94 15.43 8.15 6.72
C TYR A 94 15.97 9.56 6.95
N ASP A 95 15.86 10.45 5.98
CA ASP A 95 16.31 11.85 6.14
C ASP A 95 15.59 12.55 7.31
N ARG A 96 14.33 12.19 7.55
CA ARG A 96 13.51 12.80 8.60
C ARG A 96 13.73 12.20 10.00
N TRP A 97 13.98 10.89 10.09
CA TRP A 97 13.94 10.17 11.37
C TRP A 97 15.13 9.23 11.60
N GLY A 98 15.95 8.96 10.58
CA GLY A 98 16.99 7.93 10.57
C GLY A 98 18.02 8.05 11.69
N GLU A 99 18.42 9.28 12.03
CA GLU A 99 19.35 9.55 13.13
C GLU A 99 18.75 9.23 14.51
N ARG A 100 17.42 9.33 14.67
CA ARG A 100 16.72 9.08 15.95
C ARG A 100 16.34 7.62 16.14
N SER A 101 16.18 6.89 15.04
CA SER A 101 15.63 5.53 15.01
C SER A 101 16.68 4.42 15.08
N GLY A 102 17.98 4.74 15.23
CA GLY A 102 19.06 3.75 15.19
C GLY A 102 19.29 3.13 13.81
N ALA A 103 18.70 3.70 12.75
CA ALA A 103 18.72 3.18 11.38
C ALA A 103 20.06 3.41 10.65
N ALA A 104 21.15 3.63 11.38
CA ALA A 104 22.46 4.00 10.83
C ALA A 104 23.01 3.02 9.77
N MET A 105 22.57 1.76 9.78
CA MET A 105 22.97 0.74 8.80
C MET A 105 22.40 0.92 7.37
N LEU A 106 21.37 1.75 7.17
CA LEU A 106 20.82 1.99 5.83
C LEU A 106 21.66 2.96 4.98
N ARG A 107 22.57 3.72 5.62
CA ARG A 107 23.38 4.76 4.96
C ARG A 107 24.24 4.20 3.82
N THR A 108 24.87 3.04 4.02
CA THR A 108 25.75 2.41 3.04
C THR A 108 25.03 1.85 1.82
N ALA A 109 23.72 1.58 1.91
CA ALA A 109 22.92 1.05 0.81
C ALA A 109 22.35 2.17 -0.09
N TYR A 110 22.07 3.34 0.47
CA TYR A 110 21.50 4.48 -0.27
C TYR A 110 22.56 5.46 -0.82
N ASP A 111 23.72 5.59 -0.18
CA ASP A 111 24.83 6.44 -0.68
C ASP A 111 25.55 5.85 -1.93
N CYS A 112 25.19 4.62 -2.34
CA CYS A 112 25.77 3.90 -3.49
C CYS A 112 24.85 3.89 -4.74
N LEU A 113 23.72 4.61 -4.72
CA LEU A 113 22.82 4.81 -5.86
C LEU A 113 22.88 6.27 -6.32
#